data_AF-A0A9D7F933-F1
#
_entry.id   AF-A0A9D7F933-F1
#
_cell.length_a   1.000
_cell.length_b   1.000
_cell.length_c   1.000
_cell.angle_alpha   90.00
_cell.angle_beta   90.00
_cell.angle_gamma   90.00
#
_symmetry.space_group_name_H-M   'P 1'
#
loop_
_entity.id
_entity.type
_entity.pdbx_description
1 polymer ?
#
loop_
_entity_poly.entity_id
_entity_poly.type
_entity_poly.pdbx_seq_one_letter_code
_entity_poly.pdbx_strand_id
1 'polypeptide(L)'
;MKDFLNKWGILILAIGLMAATAGVGTKYTTMTEKAQVYNWTLDTITDAENDTLTITSLQTSNWYGALHIDGRQISGTQMLAVIVQRSCHESPATDQWDEETRDSVNGSSEQVIIDLGRLECFNYRVIVDGAGTQVAEYDAVLNLKKD
;
A
#
# COMPACT_ATOMS: atom_id res chain seq x y z
N MET A 1 65.87 16.71 -4.94
CA MET A 1 66.35 15.45 -5.53
C MET A 1 66.31 14.38 -4.46
N LYS A 2 65.56 13.31 -4.71
CA LYS A 2 65.60 12.00 -4.04
C LYS A 2 64.93 11.98 -2.67
N ASP A 3 63.63 11.72 -2.64
CA ASP A 3 63.05 10.36 -2.56
C ASP A 3 63.27 9.76 -1.17
N PHE A 4 62.18 9.50 -0.44
CA PHE A 4 61.82 8.13 -0.11
C PHE A 4 60.35 8.07 0.32
N LEU A 5 59.51 7.78 -0.67
CA LEU A 5 58.27 7.03 -0.48
C LEU A 5 58.58 5.76 0.33
N ASN A 6 57.92 5.57 1.47
CA ASN A 6 57.28 4.30 1.82
C ASN A 6 56.74 4.38 3.25
N LYS A 7 55.44 4.63 3.37
CA LYS A 7 54.61 4.03 4.42
C LYS A 7 53.15 4.09 4.01
N TRP A 8 52.78 3.10 3.22
CA TRP A 8 51.61 2.25 3.45
C TRP A 8 50.36 2.95 4.01
N GLY A 9 49.38 3.15 3.13
CA GLY A 9 48.04 3.54 3.51
C GLY A 9 47.17 3.81 2.29
N ILE A 10 47.08 2.81 1.40
CA ILE A 10 46.13 2.81 0.29
C ILE A 10 44.72 2.95 0.90
N LEU A 11 44.13 4.15 0.80
CA LEU A 11 42.74 4.39 1.19
C LEU A 11 41.84 3.89 0.06
N ILE A 12 41.49 2.60 0.10
CA ILE A 12 40.39 2.04 -0.69
C ILE A 12 39.10 2.52 -0.03
N LEU A 13 38.53 3.63 -0.51
CA LEU A 13 37.13 3.89 -0.23
C LEU A 13 36.30 2.97 -1.12
N ALA A 14 35.86 1.87 -0.53
CA ALA A 14 34.98 0.91 -1.15
C ALA A 14 33.71 1.61 -1.64
N ILE A 15 33.44 1.47 -2.94
CA ILE A 15 32.15 1.75 -3.54
C ILE A 15 31.16 0.81 -2.86
N GLY A 16 30.37 1.36 -1.93
CA GLY A 16 29.26 0.67 -1.30
C GLY A 16 28.17 0.42 -2.34
N LEU A 17 28.30 -0.68 -3.07
CA LEU A 17 27.23 -1.25 -3.87
C LEU A 17 26.17 -1.74 -2.86
N MET A 18 25.21 -0.90 -2.52
CA MET A 18 23.99 -1.36 -1.85
C MET A 18 23.24 -2.22 -2.84
N ALA A 19 23.44 -3.54 -2.75
CA ALA A 19 22.51 -4.48 -3.33
C ALA A 19 21.19 -4.32 -2.60
N ALA A 20 20.26 -3.58 -3.21
CA ALA A 20 18.85 -3.73 -2.89
C ALA A 20 18.49 -5.17 -3.25
N THR A 21 18.44 -6.04 -2.24
CA THR A 21 17.72 -7.30 -2.37
C THR A 21 16.26 -6.92 -2.56
N ALA A 22 15.85 -6.79 -3.82
CA ALA A 22 14.44 -6.84 -4.17
C ALA A 22 13.96 -8.22 -3.71
N GLY A 23 13.35 -8.27 -2.53
CA GLY A 23 12.59 -9.41 -2.11
C GLY A 23 11.48 -9.58 -3.14
N VAL A 24 11.64 -10.55 -4.03
CA VAL A 24 10.54 -10.99 -4.89
C VAL A 24 9.54 -11.63 -3.94
N GLY A 25 8.55 -10.84 -3.53
CA GLY A 25 7.47 -11.24 -2.65
C GLY A 25 6.79 -12.47 -3.25
N THR A 26 6.95 -13.61 -2.58
CA THR A 26 6.17 -14.80 -2.87
C THR A 26 5.47 -15.25 -1.61
N LYS A 27 4.22 -14.80 -1.45
CA LYS A 27 3.16 -15.50 -0.71
C LYS A 27 1.79 -15.12 -1.29
N TYR A 28 1.49 -15.63 -2.48
CA TYR A 28 0.10 -15.67 -2.94
C TYR A 28 -0.52 -16.97 -2.44
N THR A 29 -1.30 -16.87 -1.37
CA THR A 29 -2.21 -17.95 -0.98
C THR A 29 -3.39 -17.91 -1.94
N THR A 30 -3.50 -18.91 -2.81
CA THR A 30 -4.68 -19.10 -3.66
C THR A 30 -5.90 -19.28 -2.76
N MET A 31 -6.85 -18.35 -2.81
CA MET A 31 -8.07 -18.39 -2.00
C MET A 31 -9.13 -19.28 -2.67
N THR A 32 -9.27 -20.51 -2.20
CA THR A 32 -10.12 -21.56 -2.81
C THR A 32 -11.52 -21.68 -2.19
N GLU A 33 -11.85 -20.94 -1.12
CA GLU A 33 -13.17 -20.96 -0.46
C GLU A 33 -13.88 -19.61 -0.56
N LYS A 34 -15.23 -19.61 -0.44
CA LYS A 34 -16.17 -18.50 -0.69
C LYS A 34 -15.51 -17.13 -0.58
N ALA A 35 -15.04 -16.65 -1.72
CA ALA A 35 -14.37 -15.37 -1.82
C ALA A 35 -15.40 -14.29 -2.17
N GLN A 36 -15.41 -13.19 -1.41
CA GLN A 36 -16.07 -11.95 -1.83
C GLN A 36 -15.00 -11.04 -2.44
N VAL A 37 -15.27 -10.51 -3.63
CA VAL A 37 -14.35 -9.61 -4.33
C VAL A 37 -15.04 -8.26 -4.50
N TYR A 38 -14.41 -7.21 -4.01
CA TYR A 38 -14.83 -5.83 -4.24
C TYR A 38 -13.87 -5.24 -5.25
N ASN A 39 -14.39 -4.87 -6.42
CA ASN A 39 -13.64 -4.20 -7.47
C ASN A 39 -14.13 -2.76 -7.54
N TRP A 40 -13.22 -1.81 -7.43
CA TRP A 40 -13.51 -0.42 -7.70
C TRP A 40 -13.03 -0.08 -9.10
N THR A 41 -13.78 0.78 -9.79
CA THR A 41 -13.41 1.24 -11.12
C THR A 41 -12.12 2.05 -11.05
N LEU A 42 -11.31 1.99 -12.10
CA LEU A 42 -10.17 2.90 -12.28
C LEU A 42 -10.62 4.34 -12.03
N ASP A 43 -9.93 5.04 -11.14
CA ASP A 43 -10.20 6.43 -10.79
C ASP A 43 -8.95 7.30 -10.90
N THR A 44 -9.13 8.61 -10.94
CA THR A 44 -8.05 9.61 -11.02
C THR A 44 -8.14 10.57 -9.85
N ILE A 45 -7.07 10.64 -9.06
CA ILE A 45 -6.92 11.62 -7.98
C ILE A 45 -6.06 12.78 -8.47
N THR A 46 -6.56 14.00 -8.27
CA THR A 46 -5.83 15.23 -8.59
C THR A 46 -5.46 16.00 -7.33
N ASP A 47 -4.25 16.54 -7.31
CA ASP A 47 -3.71 17.37 -6.24
C ASP A 47 -3.86 16.74 -4.83
N ALA A 48 -4.47 17.47 -3.90
CA ALA A 48 -4.68 17.06 -2.50
C ALA A 48 -6.09 16.50 -2.24
N GLU A 49 -6.67 15.85 -3.25
CA GLU A 49 -7.95 15.16 -3.13
C GLU A 49 -7.80 13.78 -2.48
N ASN A 50 -8.91 13.27 -1.94
CA ASN A 50 -9.00 11.91 -1.45
C ASN A 50 -10.27 11.21 -1.91
N ASP A 51 -10.15 9.89 -2.08
CA ASP A 51 -11.27 9.00 -2.34
C ASP A 51 -11.48 8.09 -1.14
N THR A 52 -12.74 7.75 -0.87
CA THR A 52 -13.11 6.81 0.19
C THR A 52 -13.88 5.62 -0.39
N LEU A 53 -13.23 4.46 -0.41
CA LEU A 53 -13.80 3.19 -0.84
C LEU A 53 -14.34 2.45 0.37
N THR A 54 -15.66 2.35 0.51
CA THR A 54 -16.27 1.77 1.72
C THR A 54 -16.65 0.31 1.50
N ILE A 55 -16.37 -0.53 2.50
CA ILE A 55 -16.82 -1.92 2.62
C ILE A 55 -17.78 -1.98 3.81
N THR A 56 -19.07 -2.06 3.52
CA THR A 56 -20.11 -2.07 4.55
C THR A 56 -20.59 -3.48 4.85
N SER A 57 -21.02 -3.67 6.10
CA SER A 57 -21.82 -4.83 6.52
C SER A 57 -21.11 -6.18 6.29
N LEU A 58 -19.84 -6.28 6.70
CA LEU A 58 -19.21 -7.59 6.87
C LEU A 58 -19.89 -8.30 8.05
N GLN A 59 -20.97 -9.01 7.75
CA GLN A 59 -21.72 -9.73 8.77
C GLN A 59 -20.88 -10.91 9.26
N THR A 60 -20.45 -10.77 10.52
CA THR A 60 -19.77 -11.76 11.36
C THR A 60 -18.31 -12.07 11.00
N SER A 61 -17.49 -12.02 12.05
CA SER A 61 -16.09 -12.39 12.17
C SER A 61 -15.71 -13.68 11.43
N ASN A 62 -14.42 -13.78 11.07
CA ASN A 62 -13.74 -14.87 10.31
C ASN A 62 -13.56 -14.59 8.81
N TRP A 63 -13.49 -13.33 8.42
CA TRP A 63 -12.98 -12.97 7.11
C TRP A 63 -11.49 -12.68 7.18
N TYR A 64 -10.76 -13.05 6.14
CA TYR A 64 -9.40 -12.61 5.87
C TYR A 64 -9.40 -11.79 4.61
N GLY A 65 -8.68 -10.67 4.62
CA GLY A 65 -8.67 -9.73 3.52
C GLY A 65 -7.28 -9.48 2.95
N ALA A 66 -7.19 -9.32 1.63
CA ALA A 66 -6.03 -8.76 0.96
C ALA A 66 -6.48 -7.66 -0.01
N LEU A 67 -5.97 -6.46 0.19
CA LEU A 67 -6.23 -5.30 -0.66
C LEU A 67 -5.08 -5.15 -1.65
N HIS A 68 -5.41 -5.12 -2.93
CA HIS A 68 -4.50 -4.84 -4.02
C HIS A 68 -4.83 -3.45 -4.55
N ILE A 69 -3.81 -2.59 -4.65
CA ILE A 69 -3.93 -1.31 -5.34
C ILE A 69 -2.81 -1.21 -6.36
N ASP A 70 -3.21 -0.95 -7.59
CA ASP A 70 -2.33 -0.73 -8.72
C ASP A 70 -2.40 0.76 -9.05
N GLY A 71 -1.29 1.47 -8.87
CA GLY A 71 -1.23 2.92 -9.00
C GLY A 71 -0.29 3.36 -10.13
N ARG A 72 -0.71 4.41 -10.84
CA ARG A 72 0.06 4.99 -11.94
C ARG A 72 0.08 6.51 -11.83
N GLN A 73 1.27 7.04 -11.59
CA GLN A 73 1.50 8.48 -11.68
C GLN A 73 1.41 8.95 -13.14
N ILE A 74 0.53 9.92 -13.39
CA ILE A 74 0.43 10.63 -14.67
C ILE A 74 1.32 11.87 -14.66
N SER A 75 1.29 12.64 -13.58
CA SER A 75 2.12 13.83 -13.40
C SER A 75 2.39 14.14 -11.93
N GLY A 76 3.43 14.93 -11.65
CA GLY A 76 3.93 15.16 -10.30
C GLY A 76 4.86 14.02 -9.82
N THR A 77 5.40 14.18 -8.62
CA THR A 77 6.36 13.23 -8.01
C THR A 77 5.91 12.72 -6.65
N GLN A 78 4.70 13.08 -6.23
CA GLN A 78 4.15 12.69 -4.93
C GLN A 78 3.42 11.36 -5.05
N MET A 79 3.46 10.60 -3.97
CA MET A 79 2.94 9.24 -3.90
C MET A 79 1.49 9.28 -3.43
N LEU A 80 0.66 8.37 -3.92
CA LEU A 80 -0.65 8.13 -3.33
C LEU A 80 -0.45 7.43 -1.98
N ALA A 81 -1.02 7.97 -0.92
CA ALA A 81 -1.12 7.26 0.34
C ALA A 81 -2.37 6.36 0.31
N VAL A 82 -2.21 5.10 0.71
CA VAL A 82 -3.28 4.13 0.82
C VAL A 82 -3.47 3.84 2.30
N ILE A 83 -4.61 4.23 2.85
CA ILE A 83 -4.90 4.15 4.28
C ILE A 83 -6.09 3.22 4.46
N VAL A 84 -5.91 2.13 5.17
CA VAL A 84 -7.01 1.25 5.52
C VAL A 84 -7.45 1.58 6.93
N GLN A 85 -8.75 1.83 7.08
CA GLN A 85 -9.36 2.13 8.35
C GLN A 85 -10.47 1.14 8.66
N ARG A 86 -10.70 0.90 9.95
CA ARG A 86 -11.75 0.02 10.45
C ARG A 86 -12.68 0.74 11.41
N SER A 87 -13.90 0.22 11.53
CA SER A 87 -14.80 0.57 12.62
C SER A 87 -15.63 -0.63 13.09
N CYS A 88 -15.62 -0.82 14.40
CA CYS A 88 -16.40 -1.84 15.09
C CYS A 88 -17.83 -1.36 15.44
N HIS A 89 -18.23 -0.17 15.00
CA HIS A 89 -19.61 0.30 15.07
C HIS A 89 -20.37 -0.12 13.81
N GLU A 90 -21.63 -0.54 13.95
CA GLU A 90 -22.47 -0.94 12.81
C GLU A 90 -22.75 0.22 11.84
N SER A 91 -22.84 1.45 12.36
CA SER A 91 -23.02 2.68 11.59
C SER A 91 -22.04 3.75 12.12
N PRO A 92 -20.79 3.73 11.65
CA PRO A 92 -19.73 4.55 12.23
C PRO A 92 -19.86 6.03 11.87
N ALA A 93 -19.73 6.90 12.87
CA ALA A 93 -19.53 8.34 12.67
C ALA A 93 -18.13 8.64 12.13
N THR A 94 -17.89 9.88 11.67
CA THR A 94 -16.64 10.29 11.02
C THR A 94 -15.40 10.13 11.90
N ASP A 95 -15.57 10.26 13.23
CA ASP A 95 -14.53 10.16 14.26
C ASP A 95 -14.38 8.75 14.85
N GLN A 96 -15.15 7.77 14.37
CA GLN A 96 -15.16 6.39 14.87
C GLN A 96 -14.39 5.43 13.95
N TRP A 97 -13.34 5.93 13.30
CA TRP A 97 -12.51 5.16 12.37
C TRP A 97 -11.07 5.13 12.86
N ASP A 98 -10.55 3.93 13.08
CA ASP A 98 -9.16 3.71 13.47
C ASP A 98 -8.35 3.28 12.24
N GLU A 99 -7.15 3.82 12.08
CA GLU A 99 -6.19 3.36 11.07
C GLU A 99 -5.67 1.97 11.43
N GLU A 100 -5.89 1.02 10.54
CA GLU A 100 -5.39 -0.35 10.65
C GLU A 100 -3.98 -0.44 10.06
N THR A 101 -3.81 0.14 8.88
CA THR A 101 -2.54 0.14 8.16
C THR A 101 -2.51 1.26 7.14
N ARG A 102 -1.29 1.64 6.76
CA ARG A 102 -1.00 2.64 5.76
C ARG A 102 0.17 2.18 4.93
N ASP A 103 0.00 2.31 3.63
CA ASP A 103 1.06 2.13 2.66
C ASP A 103 0.99 3.25 1.62
N SER A 104 1.79 3.15 0.58
CA SER A 104 1.87 4.17 -0.44
C SER A 104 2.27 3.58 -1.78
N VAL A 105 1.73 4.14 -2.85
CA VAL A 105 2.05 3.73 -4.22
C VAL A 105 2.85 4.84 -4.88
N ASN A 106 4.09 4.53 -5.27
CA ASN A 106 4.99 5.45 -5.94
C ASN A 106 4.94 5.25 -7.46
N GLY A 107 5.04 6.35 -8.18
CA GLY A 107 4.86 6.38 -9.63
C GLY A 107 5.92 5.64 -10.45
N SER A 108 5.61 4.42 -10.87
CA SER A 108 5.58 3.99 -12.28
C SER A 108 5.06 2.54 -12.34
N SER A 109 3.73 2.37 -12.36
CA SER A 109 3.08 1.04 -12.34
C SER A 109 3.55 0.20 -11.15
N GLU A 110 3.40 0.74 -9.95
CA GLU A 110 3.66 0.02 -8.72
C GLU A 110 2.37 -0.59 -8.19
N GLN A 111 2.48 -1.85 -7.78
CA GLN A 111 1.42 -2.56 -7.11
C GLN A 111 1.73 -2.60 -5.62
N VAL A 112 0.78 -2.20 -4.79
CA VAL A 112 0.81 -2.45 -3.36
C VAL A 112 -0.19 -3.53 -3.00
N ILE A 113 0.25 -4.47 -2.17
CA ILE A 113 -0.60 -5.53 -1.63
C ILE A 113 -0.56 -5.39 -0.11
N ILE A 114 -1.70 -5.06 0.46
CA ILE A 114 -1.90 -4.88 1.88
C ILE A 114 -2.64 -6.12 2.41
N ASP A 115 -1.93 -6.96 3.17
CA ASP A 115 -2.53 -8.05 3.92
C ASP A 115 -3.26 -7.47 5.15
N LEU A 116 -4.58 -7.59 5.16
CA LEU A 116 -5.43 -7.12 6.25
C LEU A 116 -5.55 -8.14 7.38
N GLY A 117 -4.96 -9.33 7.20
CA GLY A 117 -5.08 -10.42 8.17
C GLY A 117 -6.54 -10.76 8.44
N ARG A 118 -6.84 -11.08 9.71
CA ARG A 118 -8.19 -11.40 10.16
C ARG A 118 -8.99 -10.12 10.41
N LEU A 119 -10.14 -10.00 9.76
CA LEU A 119 -11.05 -8.88 9.94
C LEU A 119 -11.94 -9.09 11.17
N GLU A 120 -11.79 -8.22 12.17
CA GLU A 120 -12.46 -8.32 13.47
C GLU A 120 -13.64 -7.35 13.64
N CYS A 121 -13.68 -6.26 12.87
CA CYS A 121 -14.74 -5.26 12.89
C CYS A 121 -15.77 -5.42 11.74
N PHE A 122 -16.88 -4.67 11.81
CA PHE A 122 -18.00 -4.75 10.85
C PHE A 122 -17.79 -3.91 9.58
N ASN A 123 -17.02 -2.83 9.70
CA ASN A 123 -16.86 -1.85 8.65
C ASN A 123 -15.37 -1.59 8.39
N TYR A 124 -15.01 -1.54 7.11
CA TYR A 124 -13.69 -1.15 6.64
C TYR A 124 -13.85 -0.10 5.55
N ARG A 125 -12.87 0.79 5.45
CA ARG A 125 -12.74 1.70 4.32
C ARG A 125 -11.29 1.83 3.92
N VAL A 126 -11.09 2.06 2.64
CA VAL A 126 -9.79 2.42 2.07
C VAL A 126 -9.88 3.88 1.69
N ILE A 127 -8.94 4.68 2.18
CA ILE A 127 -8.75 6.07 1.76
C ILE A 127 -7.54 6.08 0.84
N VAL A 128 -7.74 6.50 -0.40
CA VAL A 128 -6.65 6.79 -1.32
C VAL A 128 -6.48 8.31 -1.31
N ASP A 129 -5.33 8.77 -0.86
CA ASP A 129 -5.07 10.16 -0.51
C ASP A 129 -3.95 10.73 -1.37
N GLY A 130 -4.27 11.76 -2.16
CA GLY A 130 -3.33 12.51 -2.96
C GLY A 130 -2.64 13.59 -2.14
N ALA A 131 -1.43 13.97 -2.56
CA ALA A 131 -0.70 15.06 -1.91
C ALA A 131 -0.18 16.09 -2.93
N GLY A 132 -0.14 17.35 -2.48
CA GLY A 132 0.42 18.50 -3.21
C GLY A 132 -0.10 18.65 -4.64
N THR A 133 0.77 18.88 -5.62
CA THR A 133 0.40 18.94 -7.05
C THR A 133 0.75 17.63 -7.73
N GLN A 134 -0.27 16.83 -8.03
CA GLN A 134 -0.12 15.53 -8.67
C GLN A 134 -1.35 15.15 -9.49
N VAL A 135 -1.16 14.22 -10.42
CA VAL A 135 -2.26 13.50 -11.07
C VAL A 135 -1.86 12.04 -11.12
N ALA A 136 -2.68 11.17 -10.53
CA ALA A 136 -2.43 9.73 -10.50
C ALA A 136 -3.73 8.96 -10.73
N GLU A 137 -3.61 7.87 -11.47
CA GLU A 137 -4.67 6.86 -11.62
C GLU A 137 -4.43 5.73 -10.63
N TYR A 138 -5.52 5.12 -10.15
CA TYR A 138 -5.43 3.87 -9.40
C TYR A 138 -6.62 2.95 -9.69
N ASP A 139 -6.37 1.65 -9.62
CA ASP A 139 -7.40 0.64 -9.49
C ASP A 139 -7.21 -0.14 -8.18
N ALA A 140 -8.32 -0.55 -7.58
CA ALA A 140 -8.31 -1.23 -6.29
C ALA A 140 -9.19 -2.49 -6.33
N VAL A 141 -8.66 -3.57 -5.77
CA VAL A 141 -9.34 -4.85 -5.63
C VAL A 141 -9.14 -5.38 -4.22
N LEU A 142 -10.23 -5.59 -3.50
CA LEU A 142 -10.21 -6.30 -2.21
C LEU A 142 -10.73 -7.72 -2.39
N ASN A 143 -9.91 -8.69 -2.00
CA ASN A 143 -10.28 -10.09 -1.91
C ASN A 143 -10.52 -10.45 -0.45
N LEU A 144 -11.71 -10.97 -0.14
CA LEU A 144 -12.07 -11.49 1.17
C LEU A 144 -12.30 -12.98 1.08
N LYS A 145 -11.72 -13.75 2.00
CA LYS A 145 -12.02 -15.18 2.19
C LYS A 145 -12.63 -15.41 3.55
N LYS A 146 -13.70 -16.20 3.59
CA LYS A 146 -14.23 -16.70 4.86
C LYS A 146 -13.44 -17.92 5.31
N ASP A 147 -13.07 -17.95 6.58
CA ASP A 147 -12.62 -19.15 7.29
C ASP A 147 -13.80 -19.92 7.90
#